data_AF-A0A965S834-F1
#
_entry.id   AF-A0A965S834-F1
#
_cell.length_a   1.000
_cell.length_b   1.000
_cell.length_c   1.000
_cell.angle_alpha   90.00
_cell.angle_beta   90.00
_cell.angle_gamma   90.00
#
_symmetry.space_group_name_H-M   'P 1'
#
loop_
_entity.id
_entity.type
_entity.pdbx_description
1 polymer ?
#
loop_
_entity_poly.entity_id
_entity_poly.type
_entity_poly.pdbx_seq_one_letter_code
_entity_poly.pdbx_strand_id
1 'polypeptide(L)'
;MQEGAVSEPMEFMTDDGKPAYRILKLKSRIPPHKANLKDDYPRLYQMAVQTEQAKSRQEWIKTHVPKTYIRINDTLTCKINSVWTSVK
;
A
#
# COMPACT_ATOMS: atom_id res chain seq x y z
N MET A 1 20.28 -3.32 14.70
CA MET A 1 20.45 -2.71 16.03
C MET A 1 20.16 -3.76 17.09
N GLN A 2 20.93 -3.75 18.19
CA GLN A 2 20.61 -4.53 19.38
C GLN A 2 19.53 -3.81 20.19
N GLU A 3 18.79 -4.54 21.04
CA GLU A 3 17.84 -3.91 21.96
C GLU A 3 18.56 -2.89 22.84
N GLY A 4 17.92 -1.76 23.11
CA GLY A 4 18.49 -0.61 23.82
C GLY A 4 19.35 0.32 22.96
N ALA A 5 19.79 -0.11 21.77
CA ALA A 5 20.63 0.72 20.89
C ALA A 5 19.87 1.92 20.33
N VAL A 6 20.61 3.00 20.11
CA VAL A 6 20.14 4.26 19.53
C VAL A 6 20.72 4.40 18.12
N SER A 7 19.92 4.83 17.15
CA SER A 7 20.38 5.02 15.77
C SER A 7 21.19 6.29 15.61
N GLU A 8 21.97 6.37 14.54
CA GLU A 8 22.44 7.67 14.04
C GLU A 8 21.25 8.55 13.64
N PRO A 9 21.40 9.89 13.61
CA PRO A 9 20.41 10.79 13.05
C PRO A 9 20.12 10.44 11.59
N MET A 10 18.85 10.25 11.26
CA MET A 10 18.40 9.92 9.90
C MET A 10 17.45 11.00 9.39
N GLU A 11 17.62 11.40 8.13
CA GLU A 11 16.65 12.23 7.44
C GLU A 11 15.31 11.49 7.32
N PHE A 12 14.22 12.22 7.53
CA PHE A 12 12.86 11.73 7.42
C PHE A 12 11.91 12.87 7.02
N MET A 13 10.84 12.52 6.32
CA MET A 13 9.76 13.46 6.03
C MET A 13 8.67 13.34 7.08
N THR A 14 8.31 14.45 7.70
CA THR A 14 7.18 14.53 8.64
C THR A 14 5.86 14.28 7.91
N ASP A 15 4.80 14.01 8.68
CA ASP A 15 3.46 13.76 8.12
C ASP A 15 2.91 14.96 7.31
N ASP A 16 3.39 16.18 7.59
CA ASP A 16 3.09 17.41 6.83
C ASP A 16 4.07 17.66 5.66
N GLY A 17 4.96 16.71 5.36
CA GLY A 17 5.85 16.72 4.19
C GLY A 17 7.11 17.57 4.33
N LYS A 18 7.48 17.99 5.54
CA LYS A 18 8.69 18.78 5.79
C LYS A 18 9.89 17.87 6.06
N PRO A 19 11.10 18.27 5.62
CA PRO A 19 12.32 17.55 5.96
C PRO A 19 12.64 17.72 7.45
N ALA A 20 13.00 16.61 8.10
CA ALA A 20 13.40 16.56 9.50
C ALA A 20 14.45 15.46 9.73
N TYR A 21 15.07 15.46 10.92
CA TYR A 21 15.92 14.36 11.38
C TYR A 21 15.23 13.60 12.52
N ARG A 22 15.39 12.28 12.54
CA ARG A 22 14.92 11.41 13.63
C ARG A 22 16.03 10.53 14.18
N ILE A 23 15.94 10.24 15.48
CA ILE A 23 16.78 9.28 16.18
C ILE A 23 15.85 8.21 16.76
N LEU A 24 16.17 6.93 16.52
CA LEU A 24 15.34 5.81 16.92
C LEU A 24 16.02 5.00 18.03
N LYS A 25 15.29 4.67 19.10
CA LYS A 25 15.72 3.72 20.13
C LYS A 25 14.98 2.41 19.96
N LEU A 26 15.73 1.31 19.78
CA LEU A 26 15.13 -0.02 19.71
C LEU A 26 14.74 -0.50 21.11
N LYS A 27 13.45 -0.53 21.44
CA LYS A 27 12.99 -0.96 22.78
C LYS A 27 13.03 -2.48 22.97
N SER A 28 12.53 -3.23 22.00
CA SER A 28 12.48 -4.69 22.02
C SER A 28 12.45 -5.23 20.59
N ARG A 29 12.83 -6.50 20.43
CA ARG A 29 12.89 -7.20 19.16
C ARG A 29 12.30 -8.59 19.31
N ILE A 30 11.25 -8.85 18.55
CA ILE A 30 10.67 -10.19 18.44
C ILE A 30 11.54 -11.02 17.47
N PRO A 31 11.95 -12.26 17.84
CA PRO A 31 12.73 -13.12 16.97
C PRO A 31 12.02 -13.45 15.65
N PRO A 32 12.77 -13.63 14.54
CA PRO A 32 12.18 -14.06 13.28
C PRO A 32 11.59 -15.47 13.43
N HIS A 33 10.36 -15.65 12.97
CA HIS A 33 9.68 -16.94 12.89
C HIS A 33 8.95 -17.05 11.55
N LYS A 34 8.61 -18.28 11.16
CA LYS A 34 7.69 -18.47 10.03
C LYS A 34 6.32 -18.02 10.47
N ALA A 35 5.70 -17.17 9.65
CA ALA A 35 4.35 -16.67 9.91
C ALA A 35 3.39 -17.84 10.12
N ASN A 36 2.59 -17.78 11.17
CA ASN A 36 1.66 -18.85 11.52
C ASN A 36 0.32 -18.31 12.02
N LEU A 37 -0.73 -19.13 11.92
CA LEU A 37 -2.10 -18.71 12.28
C LEU A 37 -2.32 -18.56 13.79
N LYS A 38 -1.39 -18.97 14.65
CA LYS A 38 -1.53 -18.81 16.10
C LYS A 38 -1.05 -17.44 16.54
N ASP A 39 0.13 -17.04 16.08
CA ASP A 39 0.81 -15.82 16.53
C ASP A 39 0.49 -14.61 15.63
N ASP A 40 0.23 -14.85 14.34
CA ASP A 40 0.08 -13.78 13.33
C ASP A 40 -1.33 -13.64 12.76
N TYR A 41 -2.33 -14.32 13.35
CA TYR A 41 -3.70 -14.34 12.82
C TYR A 41 -4.23 -12.96 12.44
N PRO A 42 -4.13 -11.90 13.29
CA PRO A 42 -4.69 -10.59 12.95
C PRO A 42 -4.08 -10.00 11.69
N ARG A 43 -2.76 -10.16 11.51
CA ARG A 43 -2.04 -9.62 10.35
C ARG A 43 -2.37 -10.42 9.09
N LEU A 44 -2.36 -11.75 9.19
CA LEU A 44 -2.72 -12.63 8.06
C LEU A 44 -4.17 -12.40 7.63
N TYR A 45 -5.09 -12.24 8.57
CA TYR A 45 -6.47 -11.89 8.30
C TYR A 45 -6.59 -10.56 7.55
N GLN A 46 -5.94 -9.50 8.03
CA GLN A 46 -5.96 -8.20 7.35
C GLN A 46 -5.40 -8.29 5.92
N MET A 47 -4.30 -9.00 5.73
CA MET A 47 -3.71 -9.20 4.40
C MET A 47 -4.64 -9.98 3.47
N ALA A 48 -5.30 -11.03 3.98
CA ALA A 48 -6.26 -11.81 3.22
C ALA A 48 -7.47 -10.96 2.82
N VAL A 49 -8.04 -10.21 3.76
CA VAL A 49 -9.17 -9.29 3.49
C VAL A 49 -8.79 -8.26 2.44
N GLN A 50 -7.63 -7.61 2.56
CA GLN A 50 -7.17 -6.63 1.56
C GLN A 50 -7.01 -7.26 0.18
N THR A 51 -6.48 -8.49 0.13
CA THR A 51 -6.29 -9.23 -1.12
C THR A 51 -7.62 -9.55 -1.78
N GLU A 52 -8.59 -10.08 -1.04
CA GLU A 52 -9.91 -10.41 -1.58
C GLU A 52 -10.70 -9.17 -1.98
N GLN A 53 -10.63 -8.09 -1.21
CA GLN A 53 -11.22 -6.81 -1.60
C GLN A 53 -10.59 -6.27 -2.89
N ALA A 54 -9.27 -6.37 -3.07
CA ALA A 54 -8.61 -5.95 -4.30
C ALA A 54 -9.05 -6.79 -5.51
N LYS A 55 -9.13 -8.12 -5.36
CA LYS A 55 -9.64 -9.02 -6.40
C LYS A 55 -11.08 -8.70 -6.78
N SER A 56 -11.96 -8.56 -5.79
CA SER A 56 -13.37 -8.22 -6.01
C SER A 56 -13.53 -6.88 -6.73
N ARG A 57 -12.77 -5.85 -6.34
CA ARG A 57 -12.74 -4.57 -7.05
C ARG A 57 -12.26 -4.72 -8.50
N GLN A 58 -11.21 -5.48 -8.75
CA GLN A 58 -10.69 -5.69 -10.10
C GLN A 58 -11.71 -6.40 -11.00
N GLU A 59 -12.39 -7.42 -10.49
CA GLU A 59 -13.43 -8.13 -11.25
C GLU A 59 -14.64 -7.23 -11.53
N TRP A 60 -15.04 -6.42 -10.55
CA TRP A 60 -16.09 -5.42 -10.74
C TRP A 60 -15.70 -4.42 -11.83
N ILE A 61 -14.48 -3.87 -11.80
CA ILE A 61 -13.98 -2.95 -12.83
C ILE A 61 -14.01 -3.63 -14.21
N LYS A 62 -13.48 -4.85 -14.33
CA LYS A 62 -13.42 -5.59 -15.60
C LYS A 62 -14.79 -5.83 -16.22
N THR A 63 -15.81 -6.07 -15.40
CA THR A 63 -17.17 -6.38 -15.84
C THR A 63 -18.03 -5.14 -16.12
N HIS A 64 -17.76 -4.03 -15.42
CA HIS A 64 -18.60 -2.82 -15.49
C HIS A 64 -18.03 -1.77 -16.45
N VAL A 65 -16.70 -1.63 -16.54
CA VAL A 65 -16.04 -0.66 -17.44
C VAL A 65 -16.53 -0.80 -18.90
N PRO A 66 -16.59 -1.99 -19.52
CA PRO A 66 -17.06 -2.13 -20.90
C PRO A 66 -18.54 -1.79 -21.11
N LYS A 67 -19.35 -1.80 -20.04
CA LYS A 67 -20.78 -1.48 -20.07
C LYS A 67 -21.07 -0.01 -19.74
N THR A 68 -20.05 0.74 -19.36
CA THR A 68 -20.20 2.13 -18.94
C THR A 68 -19.79 3.04 -20.08
N TYR A 69 -20.62 4.02 -20.41
CA TYR A 69 -20.22 5.06 -21.36
C TYR A 69 -19.15 5.95 -20.72
N ILE A 70 -17.95 5.96 -21.29
CA ILE A 70 -16.81 6.75 -20.83
C ILE A 70 -16.33 7.60 -22.02
N ARG A 71 -16.38 8.93 -21.88
CA ARG A 71 -15.84 9.86 -22.86
C ARG A 71 -14.64 10.59 -22.27
N ILE A 72 -13.47 10.39 -22.86
CA ILE A 72 -12.24 11.08 -22.49
C ILE A 72 -12.01 12.20 -23.50
N ASN A 73 -11.63 13.39 -23.03
CA ASN A 73 -11.33 14.51 -23.91
C ASN A 73 -9.97 14.29 -24.58
N ASP A 74 -9.92 14.41 -25.90
CA ASP A 74 -8.69 14.23 -26.69
C ASP A 74 -7.61 15.29 -26.41
N THR A 75 -7.95 16.39 -25.73
CA THR A 75 -6.98 17.43 -25.33
C THR A 75 -6.16 17.07 -24.08
N LEU A 76 -6.44 15.93 -23.44
CA LEU A 76 -5.66 15.45 -22.30
C LEU A 76 -4.28 14.98 -22.77
N THR A 77 -3.26 15.77 -22.45
CA THR A 77 -1.85 15.48 -22.77
C THR A 77 -1.21 14.46 -21.82
N CYS A 78 -1.88 14.12 -20.72
CA CYS A 78 -1.41 13.12 -19.76
C CYS A 78 -1.80 11.71 -20.20
N LYS A 79 -0.81 10.82 -20.34
CA LYS A 79 -1.03 9.39 -20.61
C LYS A 79 -1.58 8.71 -19.35
N ILE A 80 -2.89 8.67 -19.22
CA ILE A 80 -3.55 7.91 -18.17
C ILE A 80 -3.54 6.43 -18.58
N ASN A 81 -2.59 5.66 -18.07
CA ASN A 81 -2.55 4.22 -18.30
C ASN A 81 -3.51 3.53 -17.31
N SER A 82 -4.78 3.38 -17.69
CA SER A 82 -5.79 2.75 -16.85
C SER A 82 -6.81 1.98 -17.68
N VAL A 83 -7.44 0.97 -17.07
CA VAL A 83 -8.50 0.17 -17.72
C VAL A 83 -9.68 1.05 -18.20
N TRP A 84 -9.85 2.22 -17.59
CA TRP A 84 -10.91 3.19 -17.90
C TRP A 84 -10.71 3.91 -19.24
N THR A 85 -9.50 3.93 -19.81
CA THR A 85 -9.23 4.58 -21.10
C THR A 85 -9.39 3.65 -22.29
N SER A 86 -9.67 2.37 -22.04
CA SER A 86 -9.71 1.31 -23.06
C SER A 86 -11.08 1.13 -23.71
N VAL A 87 -12.10 1.87 -23.27
CA VAL A 87 -13.48 1.78 -23.77
C VAL A 87 -13.72 2.96 -24.70
N LYS A 88 -14.11 2.66 -25.95
CA LYS A 88 -14.52 3.64 -26.96
C LYS A 88 -16.03 3.80 -26.97
#